data_AF-A0A328KZC3-F1
#
_entry.id   AF-A0A328KZC3-F1
#
_cell.length_a   1.000
_cell.length_b   1.000
_cell.length_c   1.000
_cell.angle_alpha   90.00
_cell.angle_beta   90.00
_cell.angle_gamma   90.00
#
_symmetry.space_group_name_H-M   'P 1'
#
loop_
_entity.id
_entity.type
_entity.pdbx_description
1 polymer ?
#
loop_
_entity_poly.entity_id
_entity_poly.type
_entity_poly.pdbx_seq_one_letter_code
_entity_poly.pdbx_strand_id
1 'polypeptide(L)'
;MITDLVLQILSWLAEEERTKIKTRQREGIDFAKKQGKYFGRPRAEITNEFIQAYQEWKEKKITAVEAMKRSSMSNTTFYRIVKRYEQGER
;
A
#
# COMPACT_ATOMS: atom_id res chain seq x y z
N MET A 1 44.38 -0.55 -22.03
CA MET A 1 44.32 0.50 -23.07
C MET A 1 43.01 0.41 -23.86
N ILE A 2 42.81 -0.58 -24.74
CA ILE A 2 41.53 -0.72 -25.49
C ILE A 2 40.37 -1.20 -24.59
N THR A 3 40.66 -2.12 -23.67
CA THR A 3 39.70 -2.66 -22.70
C THR A 3 39.08 -1.60 -21.79
N ASP A 4 39.86 -0.59 -21.40
CA ASP A 4 39.42 0.46 -20.47
C ASP A 4 38.43 1.41 -21.15
N LEU A 5 38.69 1.75 -22.41
CA LEU A 5 37.78 2.57 -23.22
C LEU A 5 36.45 1.84 -23.48
N VAL A 6 36.52 0.54 -23.80
CA VAL A 6 35.32 -0.28 -23.99
C VAL A 6 34.49 -0.34 -22.70
N LEU A 7 35.13 -0.53 -21.55
CA LEU A 7 34.45 -0.55 -20.26
C LEU A 7 33.78 0.80 -19.94
N GLN A 8 34.45 1.92 -20.24
CA GLN A 8 33.89 3.26 -20.05
C GLN A 8 32.64 3.49 -20.92
N ILE A 9 32.70 3.12 -22.19
CA ILE A 9 31.56 3.26 -23.12
C ILE A 9 30.37 2.42 -22.66
N LEU A 10 30.60 1.15 -22.28
CA LEU A 10 29.55 0.27 -21.77
C LEU A 10 28.95 0.80 -20.46
N SER A 11 29.78 1.36 -19.57
CA SER A 11 29.31 1.95 -18.32
C SER A 11 28.43 3.17 -18.57
N TRP A 12 28.81 4.03 -19.52
CA TRP A 12 28.01 5.19 -19.91
C TRP A 12 26.68 4.77 -20.55
N LEU A 13 26.70 3.80 -21.47
CA LEU A 13 25.50 3.29 -22.11
C LEU A 13 24.53 2.69 -21.08
N ALA A 14 25.04 1.90 -20.14
CA ALA A 14 24.23 1.32 -19.07
C ALA A 14 23.54 2.39 -18.20
N GLU A 15 24.26 3.47 -17.86
CA GLU A 15 23.68 4.56 -17.07
C GLU A 15 22.64 5.37 -17.88
N GLU A 16 22.88 5.57 -19.18
CA GLU A 16 21.94 6.23 -20.08
C GLU A 16 20.64 5.42 -20.21
N GLU A 17 20.74 4.10 -20.42
CA GLU A 17 19.58 3.20 -20.48
C GLU A 17 18.80 3.20 -19.16
N ARG A 18 19.51 3.12 -18.02
CA ARG A 18 18.89 3.18 -16.69
C ARG A 18 18.11 4.49 -16.50
N THR A 19 18.67 5.61 -16.96
CA THR A 19 18.01 6.93 -16.90
C THR A 19 16.76 6.97 -17.78
N LYS A 20 16.82 6.42 -19.00
CA LYS A 20 15.68 6.31 -19.90
C LYS A 20 14.55 5.46 -19.29
N ILE A 21 14.88 4.32 -18.68
CA ILE A 21 13.90 3.44 -18.03
C ILE A 21 13.18 4.16 -16.89
N LYS A 22 13.92 4.84 -16.00
CA LYS A 22 13.33 5.60 -14.88
C LYS A 22 12.42 6.72 -15.36
N THR A 23 12.81 7.42 -16.43
CA THR A 23 12.00 8.51 -17.00
C THR A 23 10.67 7.97 -17.52
N ARG A 24 10.69 6.90 -18.32
CA ARG A 24 9.47 6.26 -18.83
C ARG A 24 8.61 5.67 -17.72
N GLN A 25 9.21 5.08 -16.68
CA GLN A 25 8.48 4.59 -15.52
C GLN A 25 7.74 5.72 -14.82
N ARG A 26 8.39 6.87 -14.64
CA ARG A 26 7.78 8.06 -14.04
C ARG A 26 6.62 8.58 -14.88
N GLU A 27 6.80 8.70 -16.19
CA GLU A 27 5.74 9.10 -17.13
C GLU A 27 4.52 8.16 -17.03
N GLY A 28 4.76 6.85 -16.97
CA GLY A 28 3.70 5.85 -16.81
C GLY A 28 2.97 5.95 -15.45
N ILE A 29 3.70 6.17 -14.36
CA ILE A 29 3.12 6.39 -13.03
C ILE A 29 2.29 7.68 -13.02
N ASP A 30 2.79 8.77 -13.60
CA ASP A 30 2.09 10.05 -13.65
C ASP A 30 0.82 9.97 -14.49
N PHE A 31 0.85 9.25 -15.62
CA PHE A 31 -0.34 8.98 -16.42
C PHE A 31 -1.38 8.18 -15.61
N ALA A 32 -0.98 7.09 -14.95
CA ALA A 32 -1.89 6.28 -14.16
C ALA A 32 -2.44 7.03 -12.92
N LYS A 33 -1.66 7.91 -12.30
CA LYS A 33 -2.15 8.81 -11.24
C LYS A 33 -3.21 9.77 -11.77
N LYS A 34 -3.02 10.36 -12.97
CA LYS A 34 -4.02 11.21 -13.63
C LYS A 34 -5.32 10.46 -13.93
N GLN A 35 -5.23 9.17 -14.26
CA GLN A 35 -6.38 8.27 -14.43
C GLN A 35 -7.02 7.83 -13.10
N GLY A 36 -6.53 8.30 -11.95
CA GLY A 36 -7.06 7.95 -10.64
C GLY A 36 -6.73 6.54 -10.16
N LYS A 37 -5.77 5.85 -10.81
CA LYS A 37 -5.37 4.50 -10.40
C LYS A 37 -4.70 4.55 -9.03
N TYR A 38 -5.23 3.78 -8.07
CA TYR A 38 -4.64 3.67 -6.74
C TYR A 38 -3.31 2.91 -6.80
N PHE A 39 -2.27 3.48 -6.20
CA PHE A 39 -0.95 2.88 -6.10
C PHE A 39 -0.67 2.40 -4.68
N GLY A 40 0.11 1.33 -4.58
CA GLY A 40 0.54 0.75 -3.30
C GLY A 40 -0.36 -0.39 -2.83
N ARG A 41 -0.14 -0.82 -1.58
CA ARG A 41 -0.90 -1.92 -0.98
C ARG A 41 -2.37 -1.51 -0.84
N PRO A 42 -3.33 -2.36 -1.25
CA PRO A 42 -4.75 -2.14 -1.00
C PRO A 42 -4.99 -1.84 0.48
N ARG A 43 -5.86 -0.88 0.75
CA ARG A 43 -6.27 -0.60 2.13
C ARG A 43 -7.09 -1.78 2.63
N ALA A 44 -6.96 -2.07 3.92
CA ALA A 44 -7.85 -3.03 4.54
C ALA A 44 -9.28 -2.45 4.51
N GLU A 45 -10.20 -3.25 4.01
CA GLU A 45 -11.60 -2.87 3.83
C GLU A 45 -12.35 -2.95 5.16
N ILE A 46 -13.35 -2.10 5.29
CA ILE A 46 -14.31 -2.15 6.40
C ILE A 46 -15.38 -3.15 5.97
N THR A 47 -15.28 -4.38 6.48
CA THR A 47 -16.25 -5.41 6.17
C THR A 47 -17.45 -5.34 7.12
N ASN A 48 -18.57 -5.95 6.75
CA ASN A 48 -19.76 -5.99 7.61
C ASN A 48 -19.48 -6.73 8.93
N GLU A 49 -18.62 -7.75 8.89
CA GLU A 49 -18.19 -8.51 10.08
C GLU A 49 -17.40 -7.61 11.04
N PHE A 50 -16.57 -6.70 10.52
CA PHE A 50 -15.90 -5.71 11.34
C PHE A 50 -16.90 -4.77 12.01
N ILE A 51 -17.90 -4.27 11.29
CA ILE A 51 -18.90 -3.35 11.86
C ILE A 51 -19.67 -4.03 13.00
N GLN A 52 -20.10 -5.27 12.81
CA GLN A 52 -20.79 -6.05 13.84
C GLN A 52 -19.89 -6.28 15.07
N ALA A 53 -18.66 -6.77 14.85
CA ALA A 53 -17.70 -7.00 15.91
C ALA A 53 -17.32 -5.70 16.65
N TYR A 54 -17.22 -4.58 15.94
CA TYR A 54 -16.96 -3.26 16.52
C TYR A 54 -18.09 -2.80 17.44
N GLN A 55 -19.35 -2.94 17.01
CA GLN A 55 -20.52 -2.57 17.83
C GLN A 55 -20.58 -3.40 19.11
N GLU A 56 -20.47 -4.73 19.00
CA GLU A 56 -20.47 -5.63 20.16
C GLU A 56 -19.32 -5.33 21.12
N TRP A 57 -18.14 -4.99 20.59
CA TRP A 57 -17.00 -4.59 21.40
C TRP A 57 -17.21 -3.22 22.08
N LYS A 58 -17.80 -2.25 21.38
CA LYS A 58 -18.10 -0.91 21.91
C LYS A 58 -19.14 -0.98 23.03
N GLU A 59 -20.10 -1.89 22.90
CA GLU A 59 -21.11 -2.23 23.92
C GLU A 59 -20.55 -3.10 25.06
N LYS A 60 -19.24 -3.44 25.04
CA LYS A 60 -18.54 -4.30 26.01
C LYS A 60 -19.10 -5.72 26.12
N LYS A 61 -19.79 -6.21 25.08
CA LYS A 61 -20.33 -7.59 25.03
C LYS A 61 -19.24 -8.64 24.75
N ILE A 62 -18.21 -8.26 23.99
CA ILE A 62 -17.07 -9.11 23.64
C ILE A 62 -15.73 -8.44 23.97
N THR A 63 -14.67 -9.24 24.09
CA THR A 63 -13.31 -8.72 24.26
C THR A 63 -12.73 -8.24 22.93
N ALA A 64 -11.72 -7.38 22.98
CA ALA A 64 -11.02 -6.92 21.76
C ALA A 64 -10.42 -8.10 20.97
N VAL A 65 -9.90 -9.12 21.67
CA VAL A 65 -9.32 -10.32 21.04
C VAL A 65 -10.38 -11.11 20.27
N GLU A 66 -11.58 -11.23 20.85
CA GLU A 66 -12.70 -11.90 20.20
C GLU A 66 -13.22 -11.10 18.98
N ALA A 67 -13.31 -9.77 19.10
CA ALA A 67 -13.69 -8.90 18.00
C ALA A 67 -12.71 -8.99 16.80
N MET A 68 -11.40 -9.06 17.09
CA MET A 68 -10.35 -9.27 16.09
C MET A 68 -10.50 -10.63 15.38
N LYS A 69 -10.82 -11.70 16.13
CA LYS A 69 -11.05 -13.03 15.55
C LYS A 69 -12.27 -13.04 14.63
N ARG A 70 -13.40 -12.48 15.08
CA ARG A 70 -14.63 -12.40 14.28
C ARG A 70 -14.46 -11.59 13.00
N SER A 71 -13.70 -10.49 13.07
CA SER A 71 -13.38 -9.67 11.90
C SER A 71 -12.22 -10.22 11.05
N SER A 72 -11.60 -11.35 11.44
CA SER A 72 -10.42 -11.94 10.77
C SER A 72 -9.27 -10.94 10.58
N MET A 73 -9.05 -10.07 11.57
CA MET A 73 -8.03 -9.01 11.51
C MET A 73 -6.90 -9.21 12.50
N SER A 74 -5.68 -8.81 12.09
CA SER A 74 -4.59 -8.64 13.03
C SER A 74 -4.86 -7.47 13.98
N ASN A 75 -4.29 -7.53 15.18
CA ASN A 75 -4.43 -6.48 16.20
C ASN A 75 -4.12 -5.07 15.67
N THR A 76 -3.01 -4.92 14.95
CA THR A 76 -2.61 -3.65 14.35
C THR A 76 -3.59 -3.17 13.28
N THR A 77 -4.16 -4.08 12.49
CA THR A 77 -5.14 -3.73 11.46
C THR A 77 -6.46 -3.31 12.08
N PHE A 78 -6.91 -4.03 13.11
CA PHE A 78 -8.15 -3.76 13.83
C PHE A 78 -8.17 -2.33 14.40
N TYR A 79 -7.19 -1.96 15.23
CA TYR A 79 -7.16 -0.61 15.83
C TYR A 79 -6.98 0.50 14.79
N ARG A 80 -6.23 0.23 13.71
CA ARG A 80 -6.10 1.18 12.60
C ARG A 80 -7.44 1.43 11.90
N ILE A 81 -8.24 0.38 11.69
CA ILE A 81 -9.56 0.51 11.08
C ILE A 81 -10.56 1.13 12.03
N VAL A 82 -10.53 0.78 13.33
CA VAL A 82 -11.35 1.45 14.36
C VAL A 82 -11.15 2.96 14.32
N LYS A 83 -9.89 3.42 14.31
CA LYS A 83 -9.57 4.84 14.23
C LYS A 83 -10.14 5.49 12.97
N ARG A 84 -10.06 4.82 11.81
CA ARG A 84 -10.63 5.31 10.55
C ARG A 84 -12.15 5.38 10.58
N TYR A 85 -12.78 4.33 11.11
CA TYR A 85 -14.23 4.24 11.25
C TYR A 85 -14.78 5.34 12.18
N GLU A 86 -14.12 5.61 13.30
CA GLU A 86 -14.47 6.70 14.22
C GLU A 86 -14.24 8.10 13.62
N GLN A 87 -13.31 8.24 12.67
CA GLN A 87 -13.06 9.47 11.92
C GLN A 87 -14.07 9.73 10.79
N GLY A 88 -15.04 8.84 10.59
CA GLY A 88 -16.10 9.01 9.59
C GLY A 88 -15.74 8.52 8.19
N GLU A 89 -14.60 7.85 8.01
CA GLU A 89 -14.31 7.11 6.79
C GLU A 89 -15.13 5.80 6.81
N ARG A 90 -16.29 5.80 6.15
CA ARG A 90 -17.10 4.60 5.88
C ARG A 90 -16.51 3.81 4.71
#